data_AF-A0A954MSL4-F1
#
_entry.id   AF-A0A954MSL4-F1
#
_cell.length_a   1.000
_cell.length_b   1.000
_cell.length_c   1.000
_cell.angle_alpha   90.00
_cell.angle_beta   90.00
_cell.angle_gamma   90.00
#
_symmetry.space_group_name_H-M   'P 1'
#
loop_
_entity.id
_entity.type
_entity.pdbx_description
1 polymer ?
#
loop_
_entity_poly.entity_id
_entity_poly.type
_entity_poly.pdbx_seq_one_letter_code
_entity_poly.pdbx_strand_id
1 'polypeptide(L)'
;MSRQTRRTQVSPAEQLELRVLPTVNVAFNAGSGLLKVRGDNNDNTVAIEGLGSFGHVEVFVDGSSVGEFENVRSIKANMKGGDDGLFLAALQIEGNVTANMGDGADEFDVDDTGRAVDEAV
;
A
#
# COMPACT_ATOMS: atom_id res chain seq x y z
N MET A 1 -55.28 7.90 -32.23
CA MET A 1 -53.83 8.22 -32.15
C MET A 1 -53.37 7.98 -30.73
N SER A 2 -52.68 6.87 -30.46
CA SER A 2 -52.29 6.47 -29.09
C SER A 2 -50.89 7.01 -28.76
N ARG A 3 -50.75 7.76 -27.67
CA ARG A 3 -49.45 8.31 -27.22
C ARG A 3 -48.78 7.30 -26.30
N GLN A 4 -47.73 6.67 -26.81
CA GLN A 4 -46.90 5.74 -26.07
C GLN A 4 -45.91 6.53 -25.20
N THR A 5 -46.16 6.58 -23.89
CA THR A 5 -45.31 7.27 -22.93
C THR A 5 -44.04 6.43 -22.67
N ARG A 6 -42.89 6.86 -23.22
CA ARG A 6 -41.58 6.28 -22.89
C ARG A 6 -41.27 6.57 -21.42
N ARG A 7 -41.26 5.53 -20.58
CA ARG A 7 -40.67 5.60 -19.23
C ARG A 7 -39.16 5.51 -19.36
N THR A 8 -38.47 6.61 -19.07
CA THR A 8 -37.01 6.62 -18.93
C THR A 8 -36.67 5.88 -17.64
N GLN A 9 -36.10 4.69 -17.77
CA GLN A 9 -35.58 3.92 -16.65
C GLN A 9 -34.23 4.54 -16.27
N VAL A 10 -34.16 5.25 -15.16
CA VAL A 10 -32.91 5.79 -14.62
C VAL A 10 -32.28 4.68 -13.79
N SER A 11 -31.10 4.22 -14.19
CA SER A 11 -30.33 3.26 -13.39
C SER A 11 -30.06 3.87 -12.00
N PRO A 12 -30.13 3.08 -10.90
CA PRO A 12 -29.79 3.58 -9.58
C PRO A 12 -28.37 4.14 -9.63
N ALA A 13 -28.21 5.43 -9.29
CA ALA A 13 -26.89 5.98 -9.07
C ALA A 13 -26.29 5.22 -7.87
N GLU A 14 -25.19 4.50 -8.09
CA GLU A 14 -24.42 3.95 -6.97
C GLU A 14 -24.09 5.08 -6.01
N GLN A 15 -24.42 4.89 -4.74
CA GLN A 15 -24.13 5.85 -3.69
C GLN A 15 -22.61 6.02 -3.58
N LEU A 16 -22.12 7.25 -3.80
CA LEU A 16 -20.68 7.58 -3.71
C LEU A 16 -20.11 7.35 -2.30
N GLU A 17 -20.98 7.34 -1.30
CA GLU A 17 -20.69 7.06 0.12
C GLU A 17 -20.31 5.59 0.39
N LEU A 18 -20.44 4.69 -0.60
CA LEU A 18 -19.87 3.34 -0.52
C LEU A 18 -18.42 3.25 -1.03
N ARG A 19 -17.86 4.32 -1.57
CA ARG A 19 -16.45 4.35 -2.00
C ARG A 19 -15.59 4.67 -0.78
N VAL A 20 -15.14 3.62 -0.10
CA VAL A 20 -14.00 3.72 0.82
C VAL A 20 -12.80 4.14 -0.03
N LEU A 21 -12.43 5.41 0.05
CA LEU A 21 -11.18 5.87 -0.55
C LEU A 21 -10.05 5.35 0.34
N PRO A 22 -9.02 4.72 -0.22
CA PRO A 22 -7.84 4.36 0.54
C PRO A 22 -7.28 5.61 1.22
N THR A 23 -7.23 5.57 2.54
CA THR A 23 -6.72 6.62 3.42
C THR A 23 -5.21 6.81 3.27
N VAL A 24 -4.53 5.74 2.85
CA VAL A 24 -3.09 5.70 2.60
C VAL A 24 -2.76 6.17 1.18
N ASN A 25 -1.80 7.10 1.08
CA ASN A 25 -1.20 7.52 -0.18
C ASN A 25 0.14 6.79 -0.41
N VAL A 26 0.25 6.13 -1.56
CA VAL A 26 1.50 5.52 -2.04
C VAL A 26 2.03 6.33 -3.22
N ALA A 27 3.29 6.74 -3.15
CA ALA A 27 3.95 7.53 -4.19
C ALA A 27 5.37 7.05 -4.45
N PHE A 28 5.73 6.87 -5.71
CA PHE A 28 7.06 6.41 -6.11
C PHE A 28 7.80 7.46 -6.95
N ASN A 29 9.06 7.71 -6.60
CA ASN A 29 9.98 8.52 -7.42
C ASN A 29 11.01 7.60 -8.07
N ALA A 30 10.79 7.28 -9.35
CA ALA A 30 11.68 6.42 -10.14
C ALA A 30 13.10 6.99 -10.30
N GLY A 31 13.25 8.32 -10.32
CA GLY A 31 14.58 8.95 -10.45
C GLY A 31 15.48 8.74 -9.23
N SER A 32 14.88 8.60 -8.04
CA SER A 32 15.63 8.32 -6.80
C SER A 32 15.41 6.91 -6.25
N GLY A 33 14.51 6.11 -6.84
CA GLY A 33 14.09 4.82 -6.30
C GLY A 33 13.38 4.91 -4.94
N LEU A 34 12.76 6.05 -4.61
CA LEU A 34 12.14 6.26 -3.30
C LEU A 34 10.64 5.96 -3.36
N LEU A 35 10.22 4.92 -2.64
CA LEU A 35 8.82 4.62 -2.38
C LEU A 35 8.39 5.30 -1.08
N LYS A 36 7.31 6.09 -1.15
CA LYS A 36 6.72 6.79 -0.01
C LYS A 36 5.34 6.26 0.27
N VAL A 37 5.11 5.89 1.52
CA VAL A 37 3.79 5.55 2.07
C VAL A 37 3.41 6.62 3.08
N ARG A 38 2.18 7.12 3.00
CA ARG A 38 1.66 8.12 3.93
C ARG A 38 0.24 7.76 4.35
N GLY A 39 0.06 7.39 5.62
CA GLY A 39 -1.24 7.15 6.24
C GLY A 39 -1.98 8.44 6.61
N ASP A 40 -3.09 8.27 7.31
CA ASP A 40 -3.93 9.34 7.83
C ASP A 40 -4.06 9.29 9.35
N ASN A 41 -5.20 9.72 9.92
CA ASN A 41 -5.39 9.70 11.38
C ASN A 41 -6.34 8.55 11.80
N ASN A 42 -6.54 7.58 10.92
CA ASN A 42 -7.33 6.37 11.16
C ASN A 42 -6.41 5.16 11.07
N ASP A 43 -6.87 4.03 11.60
CA ASP A 43 -6.18 2.75 11.50
C ASP A 43 -5.88 2.39 10.04
N ASN A 44 -4.63 2.11 9.71
CA ASN A 44 -4.21 1.71 8.37
C ASN A 44 -3.34 0.44 8.45
N THR A 45 -3.60 -0.54 7.58
CA THR A 45 -2.70 -1.69 7.40
C THR A 45 -1.97 -1.59 6.06
N VAL A 46 -0.65 -1.56 6.08
CA VAL A 46 0.20 -1.54 4.89
C VAL A 46 1.12 -2.74 4.86
N ALA A 47 1.07 -3.50 3.77
CA ALA A 47 2.06 -4.54 3.49
C ALA A 47 2.89 -4.17 2.27
N ILE A 48 4.20 -4.37 2.34
CA ILE A 48 5.12 -4.21 1.20
C ILE A 48 5.86 -5.53 1.02
N GLU A 49 5.58 -6.20 -0.09
CA GLU A 49 6.07 -7.53 -0.39
C GLU A 49 7.09 -7.47 -1.54
N GLY A 50 8.25 -8.09 -1.35
CA GLY A 50 9.22 -8.27 -2.41
C GLY A 50 8.79 -9.36 -3.40
N LEU A 51 8.88 -9.07 -4.70
CA LEU A 51 8.46 -9.99 -5.77
C LEU A 51 9.61 -10.88 -6.29
N GLY A 52 10.64 -11.08 -5.47
CA GLY A 52 11.77 -11.99 -5.77
C GLY A 52 12.86 -11.41 -6.67
N SER A 53 12.74 -10.16 -7.12
CA SER A 53 13.83 -9.43 -7.78
C SER A 53 14.18 -8.16 -7.01
N PHE A 54 15.46 -7.77 -7.11
CA PHE A 54 16.00 -6.63 -6.38
C PHE A 54 15.27 -5.33 -6.76
N GLY A 55 14.70 -4.66 -5.76
CA GLY A 55 13.94 -3.42 -5.91
C GLY A 55 12.56 -3.60 -6.54
N HIS A 56 12.07 -4.82 -6.69
CA HIS A 56 10.72 -5.08 -7.18
C HIS A 56 9.79 -5.45 -6.04
N VAL A 57 8.77 -4.62 -5.82
CA VAL A 57 7.85 -4.76 -4.68
C VAL A 57 6.39 -4.54 -5.12
N GLU A 58 5.47 -5.19 -4.42
CA GLU A 58 4.04 -4.90 -4.45
C GLU A 58 3.62 -4.25 -3.13
N VAL A 59 2.69 -3.29 -3.19
CA VAL A 59 2.17 -2.60 -2.00
C VAL A 59 0.69 -2.89 -1.84
N PHE A 60 0.30 -3.34 -0.66
CA PHE A 60 -1.08 -3.55 -0.24
C PHE A 60 -1.48 -2.53 0.83
N VAL A 61 -2.69 -2.02 0.73
CA VAL A 61 -3.33 -1.17 1.74
C VAL A 61 -4.65 -1.82 2.12
N ASP A 62 -4.83 -2.12 3.39
CA ASP A 62 -6.03 -2.77 3.95
C ASP A 62 -6.41 -4.04 3.17
N GLY A 63 -5.39 -4.83 2.81
CA GLY A 63 -5.52 -6.08 2.06
C GLY A 63 -5.77 -5.91 0.54
N SER A 64 -5.82 -4.68 0.02
CA SER A 64 -6.00 -4.42 -1.40
C SER A 64 -4.69 -3.99 -2.07
N SER A 65 -4.34 -4.60 -3.20
CA SER A 65 -3.17 -4.18 -3.98
C SER A 65 -3.37 -2.77 -4.54
N VAL A 66 -2.39 -1.89 -4.28
CA VAL A 66 -2.36 -0.50 -4.75
C VAL A 66 -1.42 -0.32 -5.93
N GLY A 67 -0.39 -1.17 -6.03
CA GLY A 67 0.47 -1.21 -7.19
C GLY A 67 1.79 -1.94 -6.98
N GLU A 68 2.41 -2.24 -8.11
CA GLU A 68 3.75 -2.81 -8.22
C GLU A 68 4.76 -1.71 -8.61
N PHE A 69 5.96 -1.78 -8.04
CA PHE A 69 7.01 -0.80 -8.26
C PHE A 69 8.35 -1.50 -8.48
N GLU A 70 9.00 -1.17 -9.59
CA GLU A 70 10.36 -1.61 -9.90
C GLU A 70 11.40 -0.55 -9.50
N ASN A 71 12.65 -0.99 -9.31
CA ASN A 71 13.79 -0.14 -8.95
C ASN A 71 13.60 0.64 -7.63
N VAL A 72 12.84 0.08 -6.69
CA VAL A 72 12.76 0.60 -5.33
C VAL A 72 14.09 0.38 -4.62
N ARG A 73 14.68 1.48 -4.15
CA ARG A 73 15.94 1.50 -3.41
C ARG A 73 15.76 1.88 -1.96
N SER A 74 14.73 2.65 -1.63
CA SER A 74 14.46 3.08 -0.27
C SER A 74 12.97 3.23 -0.06
N ILE A 75 12.53 2.96 1.16
CA ILE A 75 11.12 3.04 1.55
C ILE A 75 11.00 4.03 2.70
N LYS A 76 10.03 4.93 2.60
CA LYS A 76 9.67 5.84 3.68
C LYS A 76 8.18 5.74 3.98
N ALA A 77 7.84 5.19 5.13
CA ALA A 77 6.48 5.15 5.65
C ALA A 77 6.27 6.23 6.72
N ASN A 78 5.15 6.96 6.64
CA ASN A 78 4.70 7.87 7.70
C ASN A 78 3.20 7.62 7.92
N MET A 79 2.84 6.82 8.91
CA MET A 79 1.48 6.34 9.14
C MET A 79 0.62 7.38 9.87
N LYS A 80 1.26 8.16 10.77
CA LYS A 80 0.77 9.34 11.52
C LYS A 80 -0.02 9.00 12.77
N GLY A 81 -1.22 8.44 12.69
CA GLY A 81 -1.96 8.13 13.92
C GLY A 81 -3.20 7.28 13.67
N GLY A 82 -3.66 6.63 14.73
CA GLY A 82 -4.54 5.47 14.62
C GLY A 82 -3.76 4.22 15.02
N ASP A 83 -4.42 3.06 15.06
CA ASP A 83 -3.73 1.80 15.34
C ASP A 83 -3.22 1.23 14.00
N ASP A 84 -1.95 1.51 13.68
CA ASP A 84 -1.38 1.26 12.35
C ASP A 84 -0.55 -0.04 12.27
N GLY A 85 -0.63 -0.74 11.14
CA GLY A 85 0.20 -1.90 10.81
C GLY A 85 1.11 -1.62 9.61
N LEU A 86 2.41 -1.87 9.74
CA LEU A 86 3.36 -1.86 8.62
C LEU A 86 4.16 -3.16 8.58
N PHE A 87 3.90 -3.97 7.55
CA PHE A 87 4.49 -5.29 7.34
C PHE A 87 5.40 -5.26 6.12
N LEU A 88 6.66 -5.69 6.28
CA LEU A 88 7.65 -5.74 5.22
C LEU A 88 8.11 -7.18 5.05
N ALA A 89 7.90 -7.77 3.88
CA ALA A 89 8.23 -9.17 3.64
C ALA A 89 9.11 -9.34 2.40
N ALA A 90 10.12 -10.21 2.49
CA ALA A 90 10.98 -10.61 1.37
C ALA A 90 11.63 -9.44 0.60
N LEU A 91 11.89 -8.32 1.27
CA LEU A 91 12.42 -7.11 0.63
C LEU A 91 13.89 -7.27 0.26
N GLN A 92 14.22 -6.99 -0.99
CA GLN A 92 15.58 -6.91 -1.50
C GLN A 92 15.83 -5.52 -2.07
N ILE A 93 16.34 -4.58 -1.25
CA ILE A 93 16.61 -3.19 -1.67
C ILE A 93 18.01 -2.72 -1.22
N GLU A 94 18.55 -1.71 -1.89
CA GLU A 94 19.93 -1.20 -1.65
C GLU A 94 20.01 -0.28 -0.41
N GLY A 95 18.99 0.53 -0.22
CA GLY A 95 18.98 1.59 0.78
C GLY A 95 18.16 1.23 2.00
N ASN A 96 17.69 2.28 2.68
CA ASN A 96 17.07 2.13 3.99
C ASN A 96 15.54 2.07 3.90
N VAL A 97 14.96 1.40 4.88
CA VAL A 97 13.56 1.60 5.25
C VAL A 97 13.50 2.57 6.43
N THR A 98 12.63 3.57 6.34
CA THR A 98 12.33 4.48 7.46
C THR A 98 10.83 4.44 7.71
N ALA A 99 10.45 4.05 8.92
CA ALA A 99 9.07 4.04 9.37
C ALA A 99 8.88 5.09 10.48
N ASN A 100 7.82 5.88 10.34
CA ASN A 100 7.29 6.72 11.40
C ASN A 100 5.84 6.32 11.61
N MET A 101 5.58 5.50 12.62
CA MET A 101 4.25 4.93 12.87
C MET A 101 3.32 5.99 13.44
N GLY A 102 3.75 6.72 14.46
CA GLY A 102 3.04 7.89 14.95
C GLY A 102 2.42 7.63 16.32
N ASP A 103 1.15 7.99 16.50
CA ASP A 103 0.41 7.78 17.76
C ASP A 103 -0.59 6.61 17.61
N GLY A 104 -0.58 5.67 18.55
CA GLY A 104 -1.54 4.57 18.57
C GLY A 104 -0.95 3.27 19.09
N ALA A 105 -1.71 2.18 18.99
CA ALA A 105 -1.22 0.82 19.20
C ALA A 105 -0.68 0.26 17.87
N ASP A 106 0.54 0.66 17.53
CA ASP A 106 1.14 0.33 16.23
C ASP A 106 1.83 -1.04 16.21
N GLU A 107 1.83 -1.66 15.04
CA GLU A 107 2.61 -2.85 14.70
C GLU A 107 3.56 -2.56 13.55
N PHE A 108 4.85 -2.85 13.75
CA PHE A 108 5.87 -2.80 12.71
C PHE A 108 6.61 -4.12 12.66
N ASP A 109 6.48 -4.84 11.56
CA ASP A 109 7.07 -6.16 11.38
C ASP A 109 7.89 -6.25 10.09
N VAL A 110 9.00 -6.98 10.19
CA VAL A 110 9.94 -7.18 9.08
C VAL A 110 10.28 -8.67 9.01
N ASP A 111 9.73 -9.32 8.00
CA ASP A 111 9.99 -10.71 7.67
C ASP A 111 11.08 -10.82 6.59
N ASP A 112 12.30 -11.16 7.03
CA ASP A 112 13.45 -11.43 6.17
C ASP A 112 13.58 -12.92 5.80
N THR A 113 12.51 -13.73 5.86
CA THR A 113 12.54 -15.14 5.42
C THR A 113 12.93 -15.35 3.96
N GLY A 114 13.06 -14.27 3.17
CA GLY A 114 13.62 -14.29 1.81
C GLY A 114 15.15 -14.37 1.73
N ARG A 115 15.89 -14.22 2.85
CA ARG A 115 17.34 -14.39 2.84
C ARG A 115 17.67 -15.88 2.89
N ALA A 116 17.94 -16.47 1.73
CA ALA A 116 18.74 -17.68 1.68
C ALA A 116 20.06 -17.36 2.39
N VAL A 117 20.19 -17.84 3.64
CA VAL A 117 21.49 -17.99 4.26
C VAL A 117 22.24 -18.96 3.37
N ASP A 118 23.05 -18.43 2.46
CA ASP A 118 24.17 -19.18 1.93
C ASP A 118 25.05 -19.52 3.14
N GLU A 119 24.76 -20.65 3.77
CA GLU A 119 25.68 -21.32 4.69
C GLU A 119 26.90 -21.76 3.87
N ALA A 120 27.77 -20.80 3.59
CA ALA A 120 29.10 -21.06 3.11
C ALA A 120 30.02 -21.28 4.31
N VAL A 121 30.38 -22.55 4.51
CA VAL A 121 31.67 -23.15 4.93
C VAL A 121 31.50 -24.21 6.02
#